data_AF-A0A534G5H2-F1
#
_entry.id   AF-A0A534G5H2-F1
#
_cell.length_a   1.000
_cell.length_b   1.000
_cell.length_c   1.000
_cell.angle_alpha   90.00
_cell.angle_beta   90.00
_cell.angle_gamma   90.00
#
_symmetry.space_group_name_H-M   'P 1'
#
loop_
_entity.id
_entity.type
_entity.pdbx_description
1 polymer ?
#
loop_
_entity_poly.entity_id
_entity_poly.type
_entity_poly.pdbx_seq_one_letter_code
_entity_poly.pdbx_strand_id
1 'polypeptide(L)' 'MTFAIAHIAPDGSHGVDSFTSFADFVAALAGDLTGMTAVRAIAAEGTYDKTSGVLTVNRMLVALTGG' A
#
# COMPACT_ATOMS: atom_id res chain seq x y z
N MET A 1 -5.64 9.50 -8.62
CA MET A 1 -5.43 8.34 -7.72
C MET A 1 -3.99 8.35 -7.27
N THR A 2 -3.76 8.12 -5.99
CA THR A 2 -2.40 8.07 -5.42
C THR A 2 -2.29 6.79 -4.60
N PHE A 3 -1.36 5.93 -4.98
CA PHE A 3 -1.01 4.71 -4.26
C PHE A 3 0.32 4.92 -3.57
N ALA A 4 0.52 4.35 -2.39
CA ALA A 4 1.76 4.52 -1.66
C ALA A 4 2.15 3.24 -0.91
N ILE A 5 3.45 3.05 -0.76
CA ILE A 5 4.05 2.01 0.09
C ILE A 5 4.86 2.73 1.17
N ALA A 6 4.59 2.44 2.44
CA ALA A 6 5.37 2.94 3.56
C ALA A 6 6.25 1.82 4.10
N HIS A 7 7.57 2.00 4.06
CA HIS A 7 8.55 1.04 4.55
C HIS A 7 8.93 1.44 5.97
N ILE A 8 8.48 0.67 6.97
CA ILE A 8 8.70 0.98 8.38
C ILE A 8 9.85 0.12 8.91
N ALA A 9 10.94 0.78 9.27
CA ALA A 9 12.12 0.16 9.85
C ALA A 9 11.89 -0.23 11.33
N PRO A 10 12.71 -1.14 11.89
CA PRO A 10 12.60 -1.58 13.28
C PRO A 10 12.75 -0.45 14.31
N ASP A 11 13.48 0.62 13.98
CA ASP A 11 13.66 1.80 14.82
C ASP A 11 12.49 2.80 14.75
N GLY A 12 11.45 2.48 13.96
CA GLY A 12 10.25 3.31 13.79
C GLY A 12 10.38 4.40 12.73
N SER A 13 11.55 4.56 12.11
CA SER A 13 11.69 5.43 10.93
C SER A 13 10.92 4.84 9.74
N HIS A 14 10.49 5.71 8.82
CA HIS A 14 9.76 5.26 7.63
C HIS A 14 10.10 6.08 6.38
N GLY A 15 10.21 5.35 5.26
CA GLY A 15 10.22 5.91 3.90
C GLY A 15 8.86 5.70 3.23
N VAL A 16 8.47 6.58 2.32
CA VAL A 16 7.21 6.45 1.57
C VAL A 16 7.47 6.60 0.08
N ASP A 17 7.15 5.55 -0.66
CA ASP A 17 7.13 5.58 -2.12
C ASP A 17 5.71 5.85 -2.61
N SER A 18 5.56 6.80 -3.52
CA SER A 18 4.27 7.24 -4.05
C SER A 18 4.17 6.98 -5.55
N PHE A 19 3.02 6.48 -5.98
CA PHE A 19 2.76 6.04 -7.34
C PHE A 19 1.47 6.66 -7.87
N THR A 20 1.48 7.10 -9.12
CA THR A 20 0.30 7.58 -9.84
C THR A 20 -0.36 6.49 -10.68
N SER A 21 0.41 5.44 -11.02
CA SER A 21 -0.05 4.24 -11.74
C SER A 21 -0.31 3.10 -10.76
N PHE A 22 -1.46 2.45 -10.89
CA PHE A 22 -1.77 1.27 -10.09
C PHE A 22 -0.87 0.08 -10.45
N ALA A 23 -0.51 -0.05 -11.73
CA ALA A 23 0.35 -1.13 -12.19
C ALA A 23 1.76 -1.04 -11.58
N ASP A 24 2.32 0.17 -11.55
CA ASP A 24 3.66 0.40 -10.99
C ASP A 24 3.68 0.15 -9.48
N PHE A 25 2.62 0.59 -8.79
CA PHE A 25 2.42 0.31 -7.37
C PHE A 25 2.36 -1.20 -7.08
N VAL A 26 1.58 -1.96 -7.85
CA VAL A 26 1.47 -3.42 -7.65
C VAL A 26 2.79 -4.12 -7.95
N ALA A 27 3.52 -3.68 -8.97
CA ALA A 27 4.84 -4.23 -9.30
C ALA A 27 5.85 -3.98 -8.17
N ALA A 28 5.88 -2.76 -7.61
CA ALA A 28 6.73 -2.42 -6.48
C ALA A 28 6.37 -3.25 -5.24
N LEU A 29 5.07 -3.30 -4.89
CA LEU A 29 4.60 -4.06 -3.74
C LEU A 29 4.92 -5.56 -3.86
N ALA A 30 4.78 -6.14 -5.06
CA ALA A 30 5.16 -7.53 -5.30
C ALA A 30 6.67 -7.75 -5.16
N GLY A 31 7.48 -6.76 -5.56
CA GLY A 31 8.93 -6.76 -5.36
C GLY A 31 9.35 -6.67 -3.89
N ASP A 32 8.59 -5.98 -3.05
CA ASP A 32 8.90 -5.87 -1.62
C ASP A 32 8.58 -7.14 -0.83
N LEU A 33 7.48 -7.83 -1.18
CA LEU A 33 6.95 -9.01 -0.48
C LEU A 33 7.77 -10.29 -0.77
N THR A 34 9.07 -10.22 -0.52
CA THR A 34 10.07 -11.27 -0.73
C THR A 34 10.21 -12.25 0.45
N GLY A 35 9.34 -12.12 1.47
CA GLY A 35 9.41 -12.90 2.71
C GLY A 35 10.27 -12.29 3.82
N MET A 36 11.05 -11.24 3.50
CA MET A 36 11.76 -10.41 4.50
C MET A 36 10.94 -9.22 4.98
N THR A 37 9.92 -8.82 4.21
CA THR A 37 8.95 -7.79 4.59
C THR A 37 7.55 -8.41 4.73
N ALA A 38 6.76 -7.84 5.63
CA ALA A 38 5.39 -8.23 5.90
C ALA A 38 4.47 -7.01 5.78
N VAL A 39 3.25 -7.23 5.29
CA VAL A 39 2.20 -6.20 5.33
C VAL A 39 1.79 -5.98 6.78
N ARG A 40 2.04 -4.77 7.28
CA ARG A 40 1.64 -4.33 8.62
C ARG A 40 0.22 -3.77 8.62
N ALA A 41 -0.12 -2.96 7.63
CA ALA A 41 -1.44 -2.32 7.52
C ALA A 41 -1.78 -1.96 6.08
N ILE A 42 -3.08 -1.90 5.79
CA ILE A 42 -3.62 -1.36 4.54
C ILE A 42 -4.64 -0.30 4.90
N ALA A 43 -4.44 0.91 4.39
CA ALA A 43 -5.40 2.00 4.46
C ALA A 43 -5.87 2.32 3.04
N ALA A 44 -7.18 2.29 2.82
CA ALA A 44 -7.77 2.63 1.54
C ALA A 44 -8.95 3.59 1.76
N GLU A 45 -8.98 4.67 1.01
CA GLU A 45 -10.04 5.67 1.02
C GLU A 45 -10.72 5.72 -0.34
N GLY A 46 -12.05 5.79 -0.34
CA GLY A 46 -12.81 5.69 -1.56
C GLY A 46 -14.32 5.69 -1.34
N THR A 47 -15.05 5.55 -2.44
CA THR A 47 -16.51 5.43 -2.41
C THR A 47 -16.88 3.96 -2.32
N TYR A 48 -17.60 3.58 -1.26
CA TYR A 48 -18.11 2.22 -1.09
C TYR A 48 -19.53 2.13 -1.65
N ASP A 49 -19.73 1.26 -2.66
CA ASP A 49 -21.05 0.90 -3.14
C ASP A 49 -21.55 -0.36 -2.43
N LYS A 50 -22.58 -0.19 -1.59
CA LYS A 50 -23.21 -1.28 -0.83
C LYS A 50 -23.94 -2.30 -1.70
N THR A 51 -24.35 -1.92 -2.91
CA THR A 51 -25.13 -2.77 -3.82
C THR A 51 -24.23 -3.81 -4.48
N SER A 52 -23.07 -3.37 -4.96
CA SER A 52 -22.04 -4.24 -5.56
C SER A 52 -21.04 -4.79 -4.53
N GLY A 53 -20.97 -4.20 -3.34
CA GLY A 53 -19.98 -4.54 -2.32
C GLY A 53 -18.56 -4.07 -2.67
N VAL A 54 -18.41 -3.16 -3.62
CA VAL A 54 -17.11 -2.70 -4.15
C VAL A 54 -16.71 -1.36 -3.53
N LEU A 55 -15.44 -1.24 -3.13
CA LEU A 55 -14.81 0.02 -2.77
C LEU A 55 -14.02 0.58 -3.97
N THR A 56 -14.47 1.70 -4.52
CA THR A 56 -13.70 2.43 -5.55
C THR A 56 -12.64 3.30 -4.86
N VAL A 57 -11.39 2.84 -4.92
CA VAL A 57 -10.26 3.43 -4.20
C VAL A 57 -9.74 4.70 -4.89
N ASN A 58 -9.73 5.82 -4.17
CA ASN A 58 -9.11 7.08 -4.61
C ASN A 58 -7.66 7.20 -4.12
N ARG A 59 -7.40 6.72 -2.90
CA ARG A 59 -6.10 6.72 -2.24
C ARG A 59 -5.88 5.38 -1.54
N MET A 60 -4.68 4.85 -1.63
CA MET A 60 -4.29 3.63 -0.94
C MET A 60 -2.88 3.77 -0.38
N LEU A 61 -2.68 3.29 0.84
CA LEU A 61 -1.37 3.15 1.44
C LEU A 61 -1.23 1.74 2.00
N VAL A 62 -0.12 1.08 1.66
CA VAL A 62 0.28 -0.19 2.25
C VAL A 62 1.50 0.08 3.11
N ALA A 63 1.39 -0.20 4.41
CA ALA A 63 2.52 -0.14 5.32
C ALA A 63 3.17 -1.51 5.40
N LEU A 64 4.46 -1.58 5.12
CA LEU A 64 5.30 -2.74 5.25
C LEU A 64 6.19 -2.61 6.49
N THR A 65 6.51 -3.74 7.10
CA THR A 65 7.51 -3.84 8.16
C THR A 65 8.44 -5.00 7.85
N GLY A 66 9.71 -4.88 8.23
CA GLY A 66 10.72 -5.89 7.96
C GLY A 66 11.90 -5.34 7.16
N GLY A 67 13.06 -5.94 7.42
CA GLY A 67 14.39 -5.40 7.17
C GLY A 67 15.32 -5.85 8.29
#